data_AF-A0A328D732-F1
#
_entry.id   AF-A0A328D732-F1
#
_cell.length_a   1.000
_cell.length_b   1.000
_cell.length_c   1.000
_cell.angle_alpha   90.00
_cell.angle_beta   90.00
_cell.angle_gamma   90.00
#
_symmetry.space_group_name_H-M   'P 1'
#
loop_
_entity.id
_entity.type
_entity.pdbx_description
1 polymer ?
#
loop_
_entity_poly.entity_id
_entity_poly.type
_entity_poly.pdbx_seq_one_letter_code
_entity_poly.pdbx_strand_id
1 'polypeptide(L)'
;MGTAKLRAPAGFSLSIPQSPEVGKCLNLMRLTRQSTRVKQAVTIDEIPPNSLMRARDPCWSSTGFSLGVDLGSSRTGLAISKGFSFRPLMVLGLRGQKLEDQLIDIAQKQEVDEFIVGLPLSSDRKETPQSNKVRSVVGRLAVRAAERGWRVYLQDEYGTSSEAMDHMITMGLGRSTRQEKCDAYAAVMLLERYFSMSGDGVELVVPKQPELQIKLRKASSIGTDVFLD
;
A
#
# COMPACT_ATOMS: atom_id res chain seq x y z
N MET A 1 77.45 41.23 40.22
CA MET A 1 76.59 42.22 39.55
C MET A 1 75.86 41.55 38.40
N GLY A 2 74.54 41.75 38.30
CA GLY A 2 73.83 41.71 37.01
C GLY A 2 73.25 40.37 36.57
N THR A 3 71.93 40.26 36.72
CA THR A 3 71.01 39.20 36.28
C THR A 3 70.59 39.29 34.81
N ALA A 4 70.20 38.17 34.18
CA ALA A 4 68.96 37.98 33.38
C ALA A 4 68.96 36.58 32.72
N LYS A 5 68.25 35.57 33.27
CA LYS A 5 66.87 35.14 32.97
C LYS A 5 66.55 34.90 31.49
N LEU A 6 66.37 33.62 31.13
CA LEU A 6 65.35 33.15 30.19
C LEU A 6 64.84 31.76 30.63
N ARG A 7 63.56 31.53 30.37
CA ARG A 7 62.59 30.69 31.09
C ARG A 7 62.41 29.34 30.38
N ALA A 8 62.38 28.23 31.11
CA ALA A 8 62.02 26.89 30.60
C ALA A 8 60.56 26.54 30.97
N PRO A 9 59.86 25.69 30.20
CA PRO A 9 58.47 25.32 30.45
C PRO A 9 58.35 24.22 31.53
N ALA A 10 57.32 24.35 32.37
CA ALA A 10 56.99 23.40 33.42
C ALA A 10 55.96 22.39 32.92
N GLY A 11 56.27 21.10 33.04
CA GLY A 11 55.32 20.00 33.06
C GLY A 11 55.66 19.11 34.26
N PHE A 12 54.79 19.08 35.27
CA PHE A 12 54.96 18.26 36.47
C PHE A 12 53.67 17.51 36.79
N SER A 13 53.86 16.38 37.45
CA SER A 13 53.02 15.20 37.51
C SER A 13 51.90 15.20 38.56
N LEU A 14 50.91 14.32 38.31
CA LEU A 14 50.16 13.45 39.23
C LEU A 14 49.41 14.06 40.42
N SER A 15 48.08 13.81 40.48
CA SER A 15 47.40 13.21 41.65
C SER A 15 45.91 12.93 41.36
N ILE A 16 45.43 11.78 41.84
CA ILE A 16 44.01 11.37 41.92
C ILE A 16 43.41 11.96 43.22
N PRO A 17 42.11 12.30 43.24
CA PRO A 17 41.25 11.88 44.37
C PRO A 17 39.88 11.36 43.89
N GLN A 18 39.44 10.17 44.35
CA GLN A 18 38.42 9.95 45.39
C GLN A 18 37.03 10.57 45.13
N SER A 19 36.04 9.71 44.87
CA SER A 19 34.59 9.91 45.17
C SER A 19 34.39 9.92 46.70
N PRO A 20 33.40 10.62 47.31
CA PRO A 20 31.93 10.37 47.21
C PRO A 20 31.07 11.68 47.24
N GLU A 21 29.78 11.70 46.92
CA GLU A 21 28.65 11.67 47.89
C GLU A 21 27.32 11.80 47.11
N VAL A 22 26.38 10.86 47.27
CA VAL A 22 25.12 10.97 48.03
C VAL A 22 24.05 11.91 47.42
N GLY A 23 23.00 11.30 46.86
CA GLY A 23 21.87 12.06 46.32
C GLY A 23 20.65 11.24 45.87
N LYS A 24 19.94 10.66 46.84
CA LYS A 24 18.48 10.39 46.86
C LYS A 24 17.88 9.18 46.12
N CYS A 25 17.39 8.28 46.97
CA CYS A 25 16.08 7.61 46.97
C CYS A 25 15.82 6.45 46.01
N LEU A 26 15.99 5.24 46.57
CA LEU A 26 14.96 4.21 46.58
C LEU A 26 13.55 4.83 46.75
N ASN A 27 12.57 4.48 45.91
CA ASN A 27 11.49 3.60 46.38
C ASN A 27 10.57 3.13 45.25
N LEU A 28 10.39 1.80 45.24
CA LEU A 28 9.12 1.10 45.27
C LEU A 28 8.12 1.27 44.12
N MET A 29 8.06 0.20 43.33
CA MET A 29 6.83 -0.45 42.85
C MET A 29 5.56 0.40 42.95
N ARG A 30 5.20 1.04 41.84
CA ARG A 30 3.80 1.20 41.46
C ARG A 30 3.52 0.32 40.27
N LEU A 31 2.93 -0.84 40.57
CA LEU A 31 1.96 -1.51 39.71
C LEU A 31 1.03 -0.44 39.13
N THR A 32 1.31 -0.04 37.89
CA THR A 32 0.29 0.57 37.05
C THR A 32 0.08 -0.41 35.92
N ARG A 33 -1.08 -1.06 35.97
CA ARG A 33 -1.68 -1.78 34.84
C ARG A 33 -1.72 -0.81 33.67
N GLN A 34 -0.66 -0.78 32.86
CA GLN A 34 -0.71 -0.07 31.59
C GLN A 34 -1.57 -0.92 30.67
N SER A 35 -2.84 -0.55 30.67
CA SER A 35 -3.88 -0.91 29.73
C SER A 35 -3.29 -1.27 28.37
N THR A 36 -3.46 -2.54 27.99
CA THR A 36 -3.20 -3.06 26.65
C THR A 36 -3.99 -2.25 25.63
N ARG A 37 -3.35 -1.20 25.08
CA ARG A 37 -3.84 -0.50 23.89
C ARG A 37 -3.81 -1.51 22.73
N VAL A 38 -4.97 -2.04 22.38
CA VAL A 38 -5.19 -2.82 21.17
C VAL A 38 -4.65 -2.01 19.99
N LYS A 39 -3.64 -2.52 19.27
CA LYS A 39 -3.16 -1.93 18.01
C LYS A 39 -4.31 -1.98 16.99
N GLN A 40 -5.00 -0.85 16.79
CA GLN A 40 -6.41 -0.82 16.37
C GLN A 40 -6.64 -0.66 14.85
N ALA A 41 -5.60 -0.55 14.02
CA ALA A 41 -5.74 -0.53 12.56
C ALA A 41 -4.62 -1.33 11.89
N VAL A 42 -4.98 -2.12 10.88
CA VAL A 42 -4.03 -2.82 10.00
C VAL A 42 -3.27 -1.78 9.18
N THR A 43 -1.94 -1.82 9.22
CA THR A 43 -1.10 -0.90 8.42
C THR A 43 -0.58 -1.59 7.16
N ILE A 44 -0.17 -0.79 6.16
CA ILE A 44 0.47 -1.29 4.93
C ILE A 44 1.75 -2.08 5.25
N ASP A 45 2.45 -1.73 6.33
CA ASP A 45 3.63 -2.47 6.78
C ASP A 45 3.29 -3.86 7.33
N GLU A 46 2.11 -4.03 7.92
CA GLU A 46 1.61 -5.34 8.39
C GLU A 46 1.12 -6.21 7.22
N ILE A 47 0.61 -5.59 6.15
CA ILE A 47 0.08 -6.28 4.97
C ILE A 47 0.59 -5.57 3.70
N PRO A 48 1.79 -5.94 3.21
CA PRO A 48 2.40 -5.25 2.09
C PRO A 48 1.65 -5.53 0.78
N PRO A 49 1.58 -4.55 -0.13
CA PRO A 49 1.03 -4.75 -1.48
C PRO A 49 1.82 -5.80 -2.28
N ASN A 50 1.19 -6.51 -3.22
CA ASN A 50 1.90 -7.48 -4.07
C ASN A 50 3.06 -6.82 -4.85
N SER A 51 2.91 -5.56 -5.25
CA SER A 51 3.98 -4.81 -5.92
C SER A 51 5.23 -4.66 -5.05
N LEU A 52 5.07 -4.33 -3.76
CA LEU A 52 6.18 -4.22 -2.81
C LEU A 52 6.81 -5.59 -2.50
N MET A 53 5.98 -6.64 -2.36
CA MET A 53 6.48 -8.00 -2.16
C MET A 53 7.39 -8.43 -3.31
N ARG A 54 7.00 -8.15 -4.56
CA ARG A 54 7.84 -8.42 -5.75
C ARG A 54 9.07 -7.56 -5.85
N ALA A 55 8.98 -6.27 -5.50
CA ALA A 55 10.14 -5.39 -5.51
C ALA A 55 11.23 -5.90 -4.54
N ARG A 56 10.83 -6.55 -3.44
CA ARG A 56 11.74 -7.18 -2.47
C ARG A 56 12.30 -8.53 -2.94
N ASP A 57 11.48 -9.36 -3.59
CA ASP A 57 11.91 -10.66 -4.13
C ASP A 57 11.32 -10.92 -5.52
N PRO A 58 12.10 -10.67 -6.60
CA PRO A 58 11.66 -10.90 -7.97
C PRO A 58 11.45 -12.37 -8.35
N CYS A 59 12.11 -13.30 -7.63
CA CYS A 59 12.03 -14.74 -7.88
C CYS A 59 10.85 -15.40 -7.14
N TRP A 60 10.17 -14.65 -6.27
CA TRP A 60 9.03 -15.11 -5.51
C TRP A 60 7.93 -15.63 -6.44
N SER A 61 7.86 -16.96 -6.54
CA SER A 61 7.05 -17.67 -7.53
C SER A 61 5.56 -17.70 -7.18
N SER A 62 5.19 -17.26 -5.97
CA SER A 62 3.81 -17.21 -5.47
C SER A 62 3.31 -15.77 -5.22
N THR A 63 3.76 -14.78 -6.00
CA THR A 63 3.18 -13.44 -5.79
C THR A 63 1.78 -13.44 -6.35
N GLY A 64 0.85 -13.03 -5.50
CA GLY A 64 -0.57 -12.96 -5.79
C GLY A 64 -0.96 -12.20 -7.04
N PHE A 65 -2.20 -12.42 -7.46
CA PHE A 65 -2.78 -11.74 -8.61
C PHE A 65 -3.50 -10.48 -8.15
N SER A 66 -3.37 -9.42 -8.94
CA SER A 66 -3.96 -8.11 -8.63
C SER A 66 -5.00 -7.75 -9.69
N LEU A 67 -6.19 -7.33 -9.26
CA LEU A 67 -7.26 -6.84 -10.15
C LEU A 67 -7.24 -5.31 -10.16
N GLY A 68 -6.95 -4.73 -11.31
CA GLY A 68 -7.04 -3.29 -11.55
C GLY A 68 -8.48 -2.91 -11.86
N VAL A 69 -9.00 -1.90 -11.18
CA VAL A 69 -10.37 -1.40 -11.34
C VAL A 69 -10.36 0.11 -11.54
N ASP A 70 -10.67 0.54 -12.76
CA ASP A 70 -10.87 1.95 -13.09
C ASP A 70 -12.38 2.28 -13.02
N LEU A 71 -12.77 3.05 -12.01
CA LEU A 71 -14.16 3.44 -11.75
C LEU A 71 -14.53 4.73 -12.49
N GLY A 72 -14.79 4.59 -13.79
CA GLY A 72 -15.40 5.64 -14.60
C GLY A 72 -16.84 6.00 -14.18
N SER A 73 -17.42 7.04 -14.80
CA SER A 73 -18.76 7.54 -14.48
C SER A 73 -19.91 6.63 -14.95
N SER A 74 -19.76 5.99 -16.11
CA SER A 74 -20.74 5.08 -16.72
C SER A 74 -20.23 3.65 -16.90
N ARG A 75 -18.93 3.48 -17.19
CA ARG A 75 -18.24 2.19 -17.34
C ARG A 75 -17.20 1.97 -16.25
N THR A 76 -16.84 0.70 -16.03
CA THR A 76 -15.75 0.29 -15.16
C THR A 76 -14.79 -0.58 -15.93
N GLY A 77 -13.56 -0.12 -16.10
CA GLY A 77 -12.50 -0.87 -16.75
C GLY A 77 -11.87 -1.87 -15.79
N LEU A 78 -11.64 -3.11 -16.25
CA LEU A 78 -10.96 -4.14 -15.48
C LEU A 78 -9.72 -4.64 -16.19
N ALA A 79 -8.65 -4.80 -15.43
CA ALA A 79 -7.40 -5.40 -15.85
C ALA A 79 -6.91 -6.38 -14.79
N ILE A 80 -6.07 -7.34 -15.19
CA ILE A 80 -5.48 -8.30 -14.27
C ILE A 80 -3.97 -8.30 -14.43
N SER A 81 -3.29 -8.37 -13.29
CA SER A 81 -1.86 -8.61 -13.17
C SER A 81 -1.62 -10.03 -12.67
N LYS A 82 -0.74 -10.74 -13.39
CA LYS A 82 -0.05 -11.93 -12.87
C LYS A 82 1.44 -11.59 -12.83
N GLY A 83 1.83 -10.85 -11.80
CA GLY A 83 3.16 -10.23 -11.71
C GLY A 83 3.34 -9.07 -12.67
N PHE A 84 4.44 -9.05 -13.43
CA PHE A 84 4.69 -7.99 -14.41
C PHE A 84 3.95 -8.20 -15.75
N SER A 85 3.08 -9.22 -15.81
CA SER A 85 2.19 -9.41 -16.94
C SER A 85 0.84 -8.74 -16.65
N PHE A 86 0.59 -7.62 -17.34
CA PHE A 86 -0.64 -6.87 -17.28
C PHE A 86 -1.47 -7.12 -18.53
N ARG A 87 -2.76 -7.41 -18.37
CA ARG A 87 -3.66 -7.55 -19.52
C ARG A 87 -5.04 -6.96 -19.24
N PRO A 88 -5.68 -6.36 -20.26
CA PRO A 88 -7.07 -5.93 -20.12
C PRO A 88 -7.95 -7.17 -19.95
N LEU A 89 -8.92 -7.09 -19.05
CA LEU A 89 -9.84 -8.19 -18.77
C LEU A 89 -11.19 -7.95 -19.45
N MET A 90 -11.89 -6.88 -19.07
CA MET A 90 -13.20 -6.50 -19.64
C MET A 90 -13.64 -5.11 -19.18
N VAL A 91 -14.74 -4.62 -19.74
CA VAL A 91 -15.40 -3.38 -19.31
C VAL A 91 -16.81 -3.72 -18.82
N LEU A 92 -17.17 -3.24 -17.62
CA LEU A 92 -18.49 -3.45 -17.03
C LEU A 92 -19.34 -2.17 -17.14
N GLY A 93 -20.60 -2.33 -17.56
CA GLY A 93 -21.63 -1.29 -17.52
C GLY A 93 -22.52 -1.39 -16.29
N LEU A 94 -21.97 -1.76 -15.14
CA LEU A 94 -22.71 -1.99 -13.88
C LEU A 94 -22.46 -0.88 -12.86
N ARG A 95 -23.36 -0.75 -11.88
CA ARG A 95 -23.29 0.26 -10.83
C ARG A 95 -23.76 -0.29 -9.48
N GLY A 96 -23.30 0.36 -8.41
CA GLY A 96 -23.68 0.05 -7.03
C GLY A 96 -23.40 -1.40 -6.67
N GLN A 97 -24.35 -2.03 -5.96
CA GLN A 97 -24.19 -3.40 -5.47
C GLN A 97 -23.95 -4.42 -6.58
N LYS A 98 -24.60 -4.30 -7.75
CA LYS A 98 -24.39 -5.22 -8.87
C LYS A 98 -22.95 -5.21 -9.38
N LEU A 99 -22.32 -4.04 -9.37
CA LEU A 99 -20.91 -3.92 -9.73
C LEU A 99 -20.03 -4.61 -8.69
N GLU A 100 -20.26 -4.34 -7.40
CA GLU A 100 -19.51 -4.93 -6.30
C GLU A 100 -19.59 -6.46 -6.31
N ASP A 101 -20.78 -7.03 -6.51
CA ASP A 101 -20.98 -8.48 -6.58
C ASP A 101 -20.23 -9.08 -7.77
N GLN A 102 -20.32 -8.44 -8.95
CA GLN A 102 -19.60 -8.87 -10.14
C GLN A 102 -18.08 -8.82 -9.96
N LEU A 103 -17.56 -7.80 -9.25
CA LEU A 103 -16.13 -7.69 -8.94
C LEU A 103 -15.66 -8.84 -8.05
N ILE A 104 -16.44 -9.20 -7.04
CA ILE A 104 -16.14 -10.33 -6.15
C ILE A 104 -16.15 -11.66 -6.93
N ASP A 105 -17.13 -11.88 -7.80
CA ASP A 105 -17.21 -13.09 -8.62
C ASP A 105 -16.02 -13.20 -9.59
N ILE A 106 -15.62 -12.08 -10.21
CA ILE A 106 -14.47 -12.04 -11.11
C ILE A 106 -13.18 -12.32 -10.31
N ALA A 107 -13.01 -11.67 -9.16
CA ALA A 107 -11.84 -11.87 -8.30
C ALA A 107 -11.73 -13.33 -7.86
N GLN A 108 -12.85 -13.98 -7.52
CA GLN A 108 -12.86 -15.40 -7.18
C GLN A 108 -12.42 -16.27 -8.37
N LYS A 109 -12.99 -16.04 -9.56
CA LYS A 109 -12.68 -16.82 -10.78
C LYS A 109 -11.25 -16.62 -11.26
N GLN A 110 -10.69 -15.45 -11.00
CA GLN A 110 -9.34 -15.09 -11.42
C GLN A 110 -8.30 -15.35 -10.33
N GLU A 111 -8.69 -15.83 -9.14
CA GLU A 111 -7.80 -16.09 -7.99
C GLU A 111 -7.02 -14.84 -7.57
N VAL A 112 -7.73 -13.72 -7.44
CA VAL A 112 -7.16 -12.42 -7.08
C VAL A 112 -6.99 -12.31 -5.56
N ASP A 113 -5.86 -11.72 -5.14
CA ASP A 113 -5.52 -11.50 -3.73
C ASP A 113 -5.71 -10.05 -3.30
N GLU A 114 -5.72 -9.12 -4.27
CA GLU A 114 -5.90 -7.70 -4.01
C GLU A 114 -6.56 -6.96 -5.17
N PHE A 115 -7.28 -5.89 -4.83
CA PHE A 115 -7.86 -4.94 -5.77
C PHE A 115 -7.06 -3.65 -5.73
N ILE A 116 -6.69 -3.13 -6.90
CA ILE A 116 -6.09 -1.82 -7.07
C ILE A 116 -7.15 -0.94 -7.74
N VAL A 117 -7.68 0.01 -6.99
CA VAL A 117 -8.77 0.87 -7.46
C VAL A 117 -8.26 2.28 -7.67
N GLY A 118 -8.58 2.82 -8.84
CA GLY A 118 -8.30 4.19 -9.20
C GLY A 118 -9.00 5.23 -8.33
N LEU A 119 -8.25 6.21 -7.83
CA LEU A 119 -8.80 7.36 -7.12
C LEU A 119 -8.57 8.64 -7.94
N PRO A 120 -9.61 9.20 -8.57
CA PRO A 120 -9.47 10.43 -9.32
C PRO A 120 -9.32 11.60 -8.34
N LEU A 121 -8.16 12.25 -8.32
CA LEU A 121 -7.91 13.47 -7.55
C LEU A 121 -7.83 14.69 -8.46
N SER A 122 -8.06 15.88 -7.90
CA SER A 122 -7.83 17.14 -8.61
C SER A 122 -6.33 17.42 -8.79
N SER A 123 -6.01 18.47 -9.57
CA SER A 123 -4.61 18.88 -9.81
C SER A 123 -3.85 19.32 -8.56
N ASP A 124 -4.57 19.76 -7.53
CA ASP A 124 -4.03 20.05 -6.19
C ASP A 124 -4.12 18.84 -5.24
N ARG A 125 -4.33 17.63 -5.77
CA ARG A 125 -4.47 16.34 -5.04
C ARG A 125 -5.57 16.36 -3.97
N LYS A 126 -6.62 17.14 -4.17
CA LYS A 126 -7.78 17.18 -3.28
C LYS A 126 -8.87 16.22 -3.76
N GLU A 127 -9.68 15.80 -2.81
CA GLU A 127 -10.84 14.98 -3.12
C GLU A 127 -11.92 15.80 -3.83
N THR A 128 -12.53 15.15 -4.81
CA THR A 128 -13.60 15.68 -5.62
C THR A 128 -14.91 14.93 -5.32
N PRO A 129 -16.07 15.39 -5.79
CA PRO A 129 -17.30 14.61 -5.73
C PRO A 129 -17.19 13.22 -6.37
N GLN A 130 -16.30 13.06 -7.37
CA GLN A 130 -16.04 11.77 -7.99
C GLN A 130 -15.20 10.87 -7.07
N SER A 131 -14.16 11.40 -6.42
CA SER A 131 -13.36 10.68 -5.42
C SER A 131 -14.23 10.13 -4.29
N ASN A 132 -15.17 10.94 -3.80
CA ASN A 132 -16.13 10.53 -2.77
C ASN A 132 -17.03 9.35 -3.20
N LYS A 133 -17.47 9.34 -4.46
CA LYS A 133 -18.26 8.23 -5.02
C LYS A 133 -17.42 6.95 -5.11
N VAL A 134 -16.19 7.07 -5.59
CA VAL A 134 -15.22 5.98 -5.64
C VAL A 134 -15.00 5.41 -4.24
N ARG A 135 -14.63 6.24 -3.25
CA ARG A 135 -14.44 5.81 -1.86
C ARG A 135 -15.65 5.10 -1.28
N SER A 136 -16.86 5.56 -1.59
CA SER A 136 -18.10 4.93 -1.13
C SER A 136 -18.28 3.52 -1.70
N VAL A 137 -18.02 3.32 -3.00
CA VAL A 137 -18.07 1.99 -3.64
C VAL A 137 -16.97 1.08 -3.09
N VAL A 138 -15.75 1.61 -3.01
CA VAL A 138 -14.58 0.87 -2.52
C VAL A 138 -14.73 0.46 -1.07
N GLY A 139 -15.32 1.30 -0.21
CA GLY A 139 -15.60 0.95 1.18
C GLY A 139 -16.54 -0.26 1.31
N ARG A 140 -17.56 -0.37 0.46
CA ARG A 140 -18.46 -1.54 0.44
C ARG A 140 -17.79 -2.77 -0.15
N LEU A 141 -17.00 -2.59 -1.22
CA LEU A 141 -16.20 -3.65 -1.80
C LEU A 141 -15.19 -4.22 -0.79
N ALA A 142 -14.50 -3.36 -0.04
CA ALA A 142 -13.49 -3.75 0.95
C ALA A 142 -14.05 -4.63 2.06
N VAL A 143 -15.29 -4.38 2.50
CA VAL A 143 -15.97 -5.26 3.47
C VAL A 143 -16.13 -6.67 2.90
N ARG A 144 -16.68 -6.80 1.68
CA ARG A 144 -16.88 -8.11 1.03
C ARG A 144 -15.56 -8.80 0.67
N ALA A 145 -14.57 -8.03 0.23
CA ALA A 145 -13.24 -8.53 -0.09
C ALA A 145 -12.55 -9.10 1.16
N ALA A 146 -12.62 -8.39 2.28
CA ALA A 146 -12.01 -8.81 3.54
C ALA A 146 -12.63 -10.06 4.15
N GLU A 147 -13.91 -10.37 3.86
CA GLU A 147 -14.53 -11.64 4.26
C GLU A 147 -13.78 -12.85 3.71
N ARG A 148 -13.16 -12.67 2.55
CA ARG A 148 -12.36 -13.64 1.79
C ARG A 148 -10.85 -13.45 1.97
N GLY A 149 -10.43 -12.46 2.76
CA GLY A 149 -9.02 -12.15 2.99
C GLY A 149 -8.37 -11.28 1.91
N TRP A 150 -9.14 -10.76 0.96
CA TRP A 150 -8.61 -9.94 -0.14
C TRP A 150 -8.46 -8.48 0.26
N ARG A 151 -7.36 -7.88 -0.19
CA ARG A 151 -6.98 -6.50 0.15
C ARG A 151 -7.52 -5.53 -0.89
N VAL A 152 -7.81 -4.30 -0.49
CA VAL A 152 -8.29 -3.27 -1.42
C VAL A 152 -7.47 -2.01 -1.20
N TYR A 153 -6.77 -1.58 -2.25
CA TYR A 153 -5.93 -0.40 -2.24
C TYR A 153 -6.51 0.66 -3.18
N LEU A 154 -6.43 1.92 -2.76
CA LEU A 154 -6.69 3.08 -3.60
C LEU A 154 -5.37 3.62 -4.12
N GLN A 155 -5.29 3.89 -5.42
CA GLN A 155 -4.12 4.48 -6.08
C GLN A 155 -4.53 5.80 -6.72
N ASP A 156 -3.77 6.87 -6.46
CA ASP A 156 -3.97 8.17 -7.10
C ASP A 156 -3.73 8.09 -8.62
N GLU A 157 -4.73 8.53 -9.39
CA GLU A 157 -4.77 8.49 -10.85
C GLU A 157 -4.33 9.79 -11.54
N TYR A 158 -3.89 10.82 -10.81
CA TYR A 158 -3.52 12.09 -11.43
C TYR A 158 -2.50 11.92 -12.59
N GLY A 159 -2.88 12.42 -13.78
CA GLY A 159 -2.05 12.45 -14.99
C GLY A 159 -2.15 11.23 -15.91
N THR A 160 -2.92 10.20 -15.57
CA THR A 160 -2.84 8.89 -16.25
C THR A 160 -3.72 8.74 -17.50
N SER A 161 -4.70 9.62 -17.75
CA SER A 161 -5.63 9.44 -18.88
C SER A 161 -4.99 9.69 -20.26
N SER A 162 -4.08 10.67 -20.36
CA SER A 162 -3.33 10.94 -21.59
C SER A 162 -2.32 9.82 -21.88
N GLU A 163 -1.64 9.32 -20.84
CA GLU A 163 -0.67 8.21 -20.95
C GLU A 163 -1.31 6.93 -21.48
N ALA A 164 -2.55 6.61 -21.04
CA ALA A 164 -3.30 5.47 -21.55
C ALA A 164 -3.60 5.56 -23.06
N MET A 165 -3.91 6.76 -23.55
CA MET A 165 -4.19 6.96 -24.97
C MET A 165 -2.92 6.80 -25.82
N ASP A 166 -1.80 7.35 -25.37
CA ASP A 166 -0.51 7.27 -26.04
C ASP A 166 0.04 5.83 -26.06
N HIS A 167 -0.16 5.08 -24.98
CA HIS A 167 0.20 3.67 -24.90
C HIS A 167 -0.57 2.82 -25.92
N MET A 168 -1.89 3.04 -26.05
CA MET A 168 -2.72 2.35 -27.04
C MET A 168 -2.33 2.67 -28.49
N ILE A 169 -1.86 3.89 -28.76
CA ILE A 169 -1.32 4.29 -30.07
C ILE A 169 -0.02 3.53 -30.35
N THR A 170 0.86 3.44 -29.37
CA THR A 170 2.15 2.73 -29.46
C THR A 170 1.97 1.23 -29.73
N MET A 171 0.94 0.62 -29.14
CA MET A 171 0.56 -0.78 -29.39
C MET A 171 -0.05 -1.04 -30.78
N GLY A 172 -0.21 -0.01 -31.62
CA GLY A 172 -0.73 -0.16 -32.98
C GLY A 172 -2.21 -0.54 -33.06
N LEU A 173 -2.98 -0.31 -31.99
CA LEU A 173 -4.38 -0.70 -31.95
C LEU A 173 -5.23 0.11 -32.94
N GLY A 174 -6.19 -0.55 -33.60
CA GLY A 174 -7.18 0.13 -34.45
C GLY A 174 -8.04 1.12 -33.67
N ARG A 175 -8.51 2.19 -34.32
CA ARG A 175 -9.27 3.27 -33.68
C ARG A 175 -10.56 2.77 -32.99
N SER A 176 -11.27 1.82 -33.60
CA SER A 176 -12.49 1.21 -33.02
C SER A 176 -12.17 0.40 -31.76
N THR A 177 -11.14 -0.46 -31.81
CA THR A 177 -10.68 -1.23 -30.64
C THR A 177 -10.24 -0.33 -29.49
N ARG A 178 -9.56 0.78 -29.79
CA ARG A 178 -9.19 1.81 -28.80
C ARG A 178 -10.42 2.41 -28.13
N GLN A 179 -11.46 2.73 -28.89
CA GLN A 179 -12.67 3.34 -28.34
C GLN A 179 -13.47 2.37 -27.45
N GLU A 180 -13.54 1.10 -27.83
CA GLU A 180 -14.29 0.07 -27.11
C GLU A 180 -13.58 -0.41 -25.84
N LYS A 181 -12.25 -0.55 -25.88
CA LYS A 181 -11.46 -1.09 -24.77
C LYS A 181 -10.74 -0.01 -23.95
N CYS A 182 -10.98 1.27 -24.23
CA CYS A 182 -10.29 2.38 -23.57
C CYS A 182 -10.26 2.25 -22.04
N ASP A 183 -11.41 1.93 -21.41
CA ASP A 183 -11.48 1.83 -19.95
C ASP A 183 -10.71 0.61 -19.42
N ALA A 184 -10.72 -0.52 -20.14
CA ALA A 184 -9.93 -1.69 -19.75
C ALA A 184 -8.41 -1.42 -19.87
N TYR A 185 -8.00 -0.62 -20.85
CA TYR A 185 -6.60 -0.18 -20.97
C TYR A 185 -6.23 0.86 -19.91
N ALA A 186 -7.15 1.75 -19.51
CA ALA A 186 -6.92 2.63 -18.36
C ALA A 186 -6.65 1.82 -17.08
N ALA A 187 -7.40 0.73 -16.86
CA ALA A 187 -7.14 -0.19 -15.75
C ALA A 187 -5.79 -0.93 -15.86
N VAL A 188 -5.27 -1.17 -17.08
CA VAL A 188 -3.91 -1.70 -17.27
C VAL A 188 -2.86 -0.68 -16.84
N MET A 189 -3.00 0.58 -17.26
CA MET A 189 -2.07 1.67 -16.87
C MET A 189 -2.08 1.89 -15.35
N LEU A 190 -3.25 1.79 -14.72
CA LEU A 190 -3.38 1.83 -13.26
C LEU A 190 -2.50 0.77 -12.60
N LEU A 191 -2.56 -0.49 -13.08
CA LEU A 191 -1.71 -1.56 -12.57
C LEU A 191 -0.24 -1.32 -12.86
N GLU A 192 0.12 -0.96 -14.09
CA GLU A 192 1.52 -0.70 -14.46
C GLU A 192 2.15 0.40 -13.58
N ARG A 193 1.42 1.49 -13.34
CA ARG A 193 1.83 2.56 -12.43
C ARG A 193 2.02 2.03 -11.01
N TYR A 194 1.02 1.32 -10.48
CA TYR A 194 1.07 0.74 -9.15
C TYR A 194 2.29 -0.17 -8.96
N PHE A 195 2.61 -1.04 -9.93
CA PHE A 195 3.78 -1.91 -9.88
C PHE A 195 5.09 -1.14 -10.06
N SER A 196 5.14 -0.17 -10.97
CA SER A 196 6.32 0.68 -11.20
C SER A 196 6.68 1.51 -9.98
N MET A 197 5.68 1.97 -9.23
CA MET A 197 5.87 2.68 -7.97
C MET A 197 6.10 1.75 -6.78
N SER A 198 6.16 0.43 -6.99
CA SER A 198 6.25 -0.56 -5.91
C SER A 198 5.15 -0.40 -4.84
N GLY A 199 3.97 0.09 -5.26
CA GLY A 199 2.85 0.39 -4.36
C GLY A 199 3.02 1.68 -3.54
N ASP A 200 3.98 2.54 -3.87
CA ASP A 200 4.11 3.83 -3.19
C ASP A 200 2.89 4.73 -3.43
N GLY A 201 2.46 5.42 -2.38
CA GLY A 201 1.29 6.28 -2.40
C GLY A 201 -0.06 5.56 -2.47
N VAL A 202 -0.12 4.23 -2.28
CA VAL A 202 -1.41 3.54 -2.12
C VAL A 202 -1.99 3.71 -0.73
N GLU A 203 -3.31 3.77 -0.66
CA GLU A 203 -4.06 3.77 0.58
C GLU A 203 -4.81 2.44 0.75
N LEU A 204 -4.46 1.67 1.80
CA LEU A 204 -5.21 0.46 2.15
C LEU A 204 -6.57 0.83 2.74
N VAL A 205 -7.65 0.30 2.14
CA VAL A 205 -9.01 0.50 2.64
C VAL A 205 -9.34 -0.57 3.66
N VAL A 206 -9.30 -0.20 4.93
CA VAL A 206 -9.52 -1.12 6.05
C VAL A 206 -10.98 -1.09 6.51
N PRO A 207 -11.69 -2.24 6.55
CA PRO A 207 -13.02 -2.32 7.14
C PRO A 207 -13.02 -1.96 8.64
N LYS A 208 -14.09 -1.32 9.10
CA LYS A 208 -14.25 -0.93 10.52
C LYS A 208 -14.41 -2.14 11.47
N GLN A 209 -14.85 -3.29 10.95
CA GLN A 209 -15.11 -4.49 11.74
C GLN A 209 -13.79 -5.19 12.11
N PRO A 210 -13.52 -5.43 13.40
CA PRO A 210 -12.24 -6.02 13.84
C PRO A 210 -12.04 -7.46 13.36
N GLU A 211 -13.13 -8.22 13.21
CA GLU A 211 -13.07 -9.60 12.71
C GLU A 211 -12.52 -9.67 11.27
N LEU A 212 -12.92 -8.72 10.42
CA LEU A 212 -12.42 -8.63 9.05
C LEU A 212 -10.95 -8.20 9.01
N GLN A 213 -10.53 -7.31 9.92
CA GLN A 213 -9.12 -6.95 10.06
C GLN A 213 -8.24 -8.15 10.45
N ILE A 214 -8.73 -9.00 11.35
CA ILE A 214 -8.03 -10.24 11.71
C ILE A 214 -7.95 -11.19 10.51
N LYS A 215 -9.02 -11.32 9.72
CA LYS A 215 -9.01 -12.14 8.49
C LYS A 215 -7.97 -11.66 7.48
N LEU A 216 -7.89 -10.35 7.24
CA LEU A 216 -6.87 -9.76 6.36
C LEU A 216 -5.44 -10.11 6.82
N ARG A 217 -5.16 -9.98 8.12
CA ARG A 217 -3.86 -10.36 8.69
C ARG A 217 -3.54 -11.84 8.50
N LYS A 218 -4.52 -12.72 8.73
CA LYS A 218 -4.34 -14.17 8.54
C LYS A 218 -4.11 -14.54 7.08
N ALA A 219 -4.83 -13.93 6.15
CA ALA A 219 -4.63 -14.17 4.72
C ALA A 219 -3.21 -13.80 4.29
N SER A 220 -2.65 -12.73 4.85
CA SER A 220 -1.26 -12.32 4.58
C SER A 220 -0.21 -13.29 5.14
N SER A 221 -0.49 -13.98 6.26
CA SER A 221 0.44 -14.96 6.85
C SER A 221 0.32 -16.36 6.25
N ILE A 222 -0.86 -16.72 5.72
CA ILE A 222 -1.03 -18.02 5.03
C ILE A 222 -0.17 -18.08 3.76
N GLY A 223 0.08 -16.96 3.08
CA GLY A 223 1.04 -16.91 1.96
C GLY A 223 2.49 -17.19 2.35
N THR A 224 2.86 -17.05 3.63
CA THR A 224 4.22 -17.32 4.14
C THR A 224 4.39 -18.71 4.74
N ASP A 225 3.31 -19.34 5.23
CA ASP A 225 3.39 -20.60 5.99
C ASP A 225 3.36 -21.88 5.13
N VAL A 226 3.09 -21.80 3.82
CA VAL A 226 2.99 -22.98 2.93
C VAL A 226 4.37 -23.61 2.60
N PHE A 227 5.49 -23.07 3.08
CA PHE A 227 6.84 -23.52 2.68
C PHE A 227 7.85 -23.67 3.82
N LEU A 228 7.42 -24.01 5.03
CA LEU A 228 8.33 -24.43 6.12
C LEU A 228 8.38 -25.94 6.38
N ASP A 229 7.87 -26.77 5.47
CA ASP A 229 8.03 -28.24 5.52
C ASP A 229 8.72 -28.78 4.26
#